data_AF-J9FFM6-F1
#
_entry.id   AF-J9FFM6-F1
#
_cell.length_a   1.000
_cell.length_b   1.000
_cell.length_c   1.000
_cell.angle_alpha   90.00
_cell.angle_beta   90.00
_cell.angle_gamma   90.00
#
_symmetry.space_group_name_H-M   'P 1'
#
loop_
_entity.id
_entity.type
_entity.pdbx_description
1 polymer ?
#
loop_
_entity_poly.entity_id
_entity_poly.type
_entity_poly.pdbx_seq_one_letter_code
_entity_poly.pdbx_strand_id
1 'polypeptide(L)'
;MPYEERLQLLSFLADIAKSDGHVCEAEITALKEVAVCMGLSEREVESMLHLQGDSLEAAYQVLEVEPTATNEEIRAAYRKLALKHHPDRVASLGEDIRKAAEKKFQQINNAKERIYQARGIK
;
A
#
# COMPACT_ATOMS: atom_id res chain seq x y z
N MET A 1 17.48 5.48 24.36
CA MET A 1 17.69 6.28 23.15
C MET A 1 17.00 7.63 23.31
N PRO A 2 17.63 8.74 22.94
CA PRO A 2 16.96 10.02 22.72
C PRO A 2 15.84 9.87 21.67
N TYR A 3 14.89 10.81 21.70
CA TYR A 3 13.70 10.78 20.84
C TYR A 3 14.05 10.97 19.35
N GLU A 4 15.06 11.78 19.06
CA GLU A 4 15.55 12.03 17.69
C GLU A 4 16.15 10.77 17.04
N GLU A 5 16.95 9.99 17.78
CA GLU A 5 17.49 8.70 17.28
C GLU A 5 16.39 7.70 16.95
N ARG A 6 15.29 7.71 17.72
CA ARG A 6 14.14 6.84 17.48
C ARG A 6 13.38 7.24 16.21
N LEU A 7 13.22 8.54 15.99
CA LEU A 7 12.64 9.09 14.76
C LEU A 7 13.48 8.74 13.52
N GLN A 8 14.81 8.91 13.61
CA GLN A 8 15.72 8.54 12.53
C GLN A 8 15.68 7.04 12.22
N LEU A 9 15.66 6.18 13.24
CA LEU A 9 15.57 4.74 13.01
C LEU A 9 14.24 4.38 12.34
N LEU A 10 13.13 5.00 12.76
CA LEU A 10 11.83 4.81 12.13
C LEU A 10 11.82 5.30 10.68
N SER A 11 12.48 6.43 10.37
CA SER A 11 12.56 6.94 9.00
C SER A 11 13.33 5.97 8.10
N PHE A 12 14.45 5.43 8.59
CA PHE A 12 15.20 4.40 7.88
C PHE A 12 14.38 3.13 7.65
N LEU A 13 13.61 2.68 8.66
CA LEU A 13 12.71 1.52 8.51
C LEU A 13 11.63 1.79 7.46
N ALA A 14 11.06 2.99 7.44
CA ALA A 14 10.09 3.41 6.43
C ALA A 14 10.71 3.47 5.02
N ASP A 15 11.93 3.96 4.89
CA ASP A 15 12.67 4.02 3.62
C ASP A 15 13.02 2.62 3.10
N ILE A 16 13.40 1.69 3.98
CA ILE A 16 13.65 0.29 3.63
C ILE A 16 12.35 -0.38 3.16
N ALA A 17 11.26 -0.22 3.91
CA ALA A 17 9.95 -0.73 3.52
C ALA A 17 9.48 -0.13 2.17
N LYS A 18 9.91 1.09 1.84
CA LYS A 18 9.64 1.73 0.54
C LYS A 18 10.61 1.34 -0.57
N SER A 19 11.78 0.79 -0.25
CA SER A 19 12.83 0.48 -1.22
C SER A 19 12.38 -0.53 -2.28
N ASP A 20 11.46 -1.42 -1.95
CA ASP A 20 10.87 -2.40 -2.88
C ASP A 20 9.79 -1.79 -3.80
N GLY A 21 9.58 -0.48 -3.66
CA GLY A 21 8.69 0.38 -4.44
C GLY A 21 7.28 0.50 -3.86
N HIS A 22 6.95 -0.22 -2.79
CA HIS A 22 5.61 -0.25 -2.19
C HIS A 22 5.68 -0.67 -0.72
N VAL A 23 4.86 -0.07 0.14
CA VAL A 23 4.69 -0.50 1.54
C VAL A 23 3.39 -1.30 1.67
N CYS A 24 3.47 -2.55 2.08
CA CYS A 24 2.32 -3.43 2.27
C CYS A 24 1.62 -3.16 3.62
N GLU A 25 0.33 -3.52 3.75
CA GLU A 25 -0.42 -3.33 5.01
C GLU A 25 0.25 -4.04 6.20
N ALA A 26 0.86 -5.21 5.94
CA ALA A 26 1.66 -5.93 6.93
C ALA A 26 2.92 -5.15 7.38
N GLU A 27 3.57 -4.43 6.47
CA GLU A 27 4.74 -3.61 6.79
C GLU A 27 4.33 -2.33 7.53
N ILE A 28 3.21 -1.71 7.15
CA ILE A 28 2.64 -0.57 7.91
C ILE A 28 2.29 -1.01 9.33
N THR A 29 1.67 -2.18 9.47
CA THR A 29 1.33 -2.75 10.77
C THR A 29 2.58 -3.00 11.60
N ALA A 30 3.60 -3.62 11.00
CA ALA A 30 4.89 -3.85 11.67
C ALA A 30 5.58 -2.54 12.06
N LEU A 31 5.57 -1.51 11.19
CA LEU A 31 6.12 -0.19 11.51
C LEU A 31 5.37 0.47 12.67
N LYS A 32 4.04 0.34 12.72
CA LYS A 32 3.21 0.85 13.82
C LYS A 32 3.55 0.12 15.14
N GLU A 33 3.68 -1.20 15.12
CA GLU A 33 4.06 -1.98 16.30
C GLU A 33 5.47 -1.61 16.80
N VAL A 34 6.44 -1.52 15.90
CA VAL A 34 7.82 -1.13 16.24
C VAL A 34 7.86 0.28 16.81
N ALA A 35 7.12 1.22 16.23
CA ALA A 35 7.05 2.59 16.71
C ALA A 35 6.43 2.69 18.11
N VAL A 36 5.36 1.94 18.38
CA VAL A 36 4.74 1.86 19.72
C VAL A 36 5.74 1.27 20.73
N CYS A 37 6.48 0.22 20.37
CA CYS A 37 7.54 -0.34 21.20
C CYS A 37 8.69 0.66 21.46
N MET A 38 8.95 1.58 20.55
CA MET A 38 9.95 2.65 20.69
C MET A 38 9.44 3.89 21.46
N GLY A 39 8.17 3.89 21.85
CA GLY A 39 7.52 5.00 22.55
C GLY A 39 7.23 6.21 21.64
N LEU A 40 7.06 5.97 20.35
CA LEU A 40 6.52 6.93 19.39
C LEU A 40 5.00 6.75 19.31
N SER A 41 4.26 7.84 19.08
CA SER A 41 2.82 7.76 18.91
C SER A 41 2.47 7.30 17.50
N GLU A 42 1.37 6.54 17.36
CA GLU A 42 0.87 6.10 16.04
C GLU A 42 0.69 7.27 15.06
N ARG A 43 0.32 8.45 15.56
CA ARG A 43 0.15 9.67 14.77
C ARG A 43 1.44 10.17 14.14
N GLU A 44 2.56 10.05 14.83
CA GLU A 44 3.88 10.46 14.31
C GLU A 44 4.32 9.52 13.19
N VAL A 45 4.09 8.21 13.36
CA VAL A 45 4.33 7.19 12.33
C VAL A 45 3.47 7.46 11.10
N GLU A 46 2.19 7.74 11.31
CA GLU A 46 1.24 8.02 10.23
C GLU A 46 1.61 9.28 9.46
N SER A 47 1.97 10.35 10.17
CA SER A 47 2.39 11.61 9.57
C SER A 47 3.67 11.44 8.75
N MET A 48 4.63 10.67 9.25
CA MET A 48 5.90 10.40 8.57
C MET A 48 5.72 9.48 7.34
N LEU A 49 4.89 8.45 7.45
CA LEU A 49 4.53 7.57 6.33
C LEU A 49 3.79 8.34 5.22
N HIS A 50 2.84 9.21 5.59
CA HIS A 50 2.08 10.07 4.67
C HIS A 50 2.96 11.09 3.95
N LEU A 51 3.91 11.72 4.65
CA LEU A 51 4.85 12.69 4.07
C LEU A 51 5.76 12.05 3.00
N GLN A 52 6.16 10.80 3.20
CA GLN A 52 7.15 10.14 2.35
C GLN A 52 6.55 9.38 1.14
N GLY A 53 5.28 9.57 0.78
CA GLY A 53 4.82 9.24 -0.58
C GLY A 53 3.75 8.18 -0.73
N ASP A 54 2.50 8.52 -0.40
CA ASP A 54 1.35 7.77 -0.91
C ASP A 54 0.16 8.70 -1.08
N SER A 55 0.18 9.45 -2.18
CA SER A 55 -0.96 10.25 -2.59
C SER A 55 -2.12 9.31 -2.92
N LEU A 56 -3.30 9.56 -2.35
CA LEU A 56 -4.56 8.90 -2.76
C LEU A 56 -4.74 8.89 -4.29
N GLU A 57 -4.26 9.94 -4.95
CA GLU A 57 -4.22 10.09 -6.41
C GLU A 57 -3.48 8.95 -7.11
N ALA A 58 -2.36 8.46 -6.55
CA ALA A 58 -1.64 7.32 -7.11
C ALA A 58 -2.45 6.02 -6.98
N ALA A 59 -3.19 5.84 -5.88
CA ALA A 59 -4.07 4.70 -5.72
C ALA A 59 -5.24 4.72 -6.73
N TYR A 60 -5.82 5.90 -6.98
CA TYR A 60 -6.82 6.09 -8.03
C TYR A 60 -6.27 5.77 -9.42
N GLN A 61 -5.03 6.20 -9.72
CA GLN A 61 -4.36 5.85 -10.97
C GLN A 61 -4.10 4.35 -11.14
N VAL A 62 -3.67 3.64 -10.08
CA VAL A 62 -3.43 2.19 -10.14
C VAL A 62 -4.70 1.40 -10.43
N LEU A 63 -5.84 1.87 -9.91
CA LEU A 63 -7.15 1.29 -10.19
C LEU A 63 -7.78 1.81 -11.49
N GLU A 64 -7.07 2.68 -12.23
CA GLU A 64 -7.53 3.32 -13.47
C GLU A 64 -8.90 4.00 -13.30
N VAL A 65 -9.12 4.63 -12.15
CA VAL A 65 -10.38 5.32 -11.79
C VAL A 65 -10.09 6.77 -11.43
N GLU A 66 -11.08 7.63 -11.61
CA GLU A 66 -10.96 9.01 -11.15
C GLU A 66 -11.13 9.13 -9.62
N PRO A 67 -10.52 10.14 -8.98
CA PRO A 67 -10.76 10.45 -7.57
C PRO A 67 -12.23 10.77 -7.24
N THR A 68 -13.01 11.14 -8.26
CA THR A 68 -14.46 11.42 -8.22
C THR A 68 -15.31 10.17 -8.37
N ALA A 69 -14.73 9.02 -8.74
CA ALA A 69 -15.46 7.78 -8.99
C ALA A 69 -16.25 7.34 -7.75
N THR A 70 -17.42 6.74 -7.95
CA THR A 70 -18.26 6.21 -6.86
C THR A 70 -17.67 4.94 -6.26
N ASN A 71 -18.13 4.59 -5.06
CA ASN A 71 -17.67 3.38 -4.35
C ASN A 71 -17.96 2.10 -5.15
N GLU A 72 -19.05 2.09 -5.92
CA GLU A 72 -19.41 0.98 -6.81
C GLU A 72 -18.46 0.87 -8.00
N GLU A 73 -18.06 2.00 -8.59
CA GLU A 73 -17.07 2.05 -9.67
C GLU A 73 -15.69 1.59 -9.21
N ILE A 74 -15.23 2.01 -8.04
CA ILE A 74 -13.97 1.55 -7.44
C ILE A 74 -14.01 0.02 -7.24
N ARG A 75 -15.12 -0.50 -6.69
CA ARG A 75 -15.35 -1.94 -6.52
C ARG A 75 -15.33 -2.70 -7.85
N ALA A 76 -15.96 -2.14 -8.88
CA ALA A 76 -16.02 -2.73 -10.20
C ALA A 76 -14.65 -2.73 -10.90
N ALA A 77 -13.92 -1.62 -10.83
CA ALA A 77 -12.58 -1.46 -11.39
C ALA A 77 -11.58 -2.43 -10.74
N TYR A 78 -11.59 -2.51 -9.40
CA TYR A 78 -10.80 -3.49 -8.65
C TYR A 78 -11.07 -4.91 -9.14
N ARG A 79 -12.34 -5.34 -9.20
CA ARG A 79 -12.68 -6.69 -9.66
C ARG A 79 -12.19 -6.95 -11.09
N LYS A 80 -12.35 -5.98 -11.99
CA LYS A 80 -11.92 -6.09 -13.39
C LYS A 80 -10.40 -6.25 -13.50
N LEU A 81 -9.63 -5.43 -12.77
CA LEU A 81 -8.18 -5.47 -12.77
C LEU A 81 -7.64 -6.73 -12.06
N ALA A 82 -8.24 -7.11 -10.94
CA ALA A 82 -7.94 -8.36 -10.24
C ALA A 82 -8.14 -9.58 -11.14
N LEU A 83 -9.26 -9.65 -11.87
CA LEU A 83 -9.53 -10.72 -12.84
C LEU A 83 -8.57 -10.72 -14.03
N LYS A 84 -8.04 -9.57 -14.43
CA LYS A 84 -7.09 -9.44 -15.55
C LYS A 84 -5.68 -9.84 -15.15
N HIS A 85 -5.29 -9.54 -13.92
CA HIS A 85 -3.96 -9.81 -13.36
C HIS A 85 -3.93 -10.98 -12.38
N HIS A 86 -4.99 -11.80 -12.34
CA HIS A 86 -5.07 -12.92 -11.42
C HIS A 86 -3.97 -13.95 -11.73
N PRO A 87 -3.19 -14.40 -10.73
CA PRO A 87 -2.09 -15.35 -10.93
C PRO A 87 -2.55 -16.65 -11.60
N ASP A 88 -3.81 -17.06 -11.36
CA ASP A 88 -4.42 -18.25 -11.97
C ASP A 88 -4.58 -18.14 -13.51
N ARG A 89 -4.81 -16.94 -14.05
CA ARG A 89 -4.91 -16.74 -15.51
C ARG A 89 -3.57 -16.73 -16.23
N VAL A 90 -2.51 -16.41 -15.50
CA VAL A 90 -1.15 -16.38 -16.04
C VAL A 90 -0.33 -17.58 -15.59
N ALA A 91 -0.92 -18.52 -14.83
CA ALA A 91 -0.25 -19.70 -14.32
C ALA A 91 0.33 -20.58 -15.44
N SER A 92 -0.26 -20.54 -16.63
CA SER A 92 0.21 -21.26 -17.83
C SER A 92 1.29 -20.53 -18.64
N LEU A 93 1.62 -19.27 -18.31
CA LEU A 93 2.49 -18.41 -19.12
C LEU A 93 3.96 -18.36 -18.63
N GLY A 94 4.31 -19.09 -17.58
CA GLY A 94 5.67 -19.17 -17.03
C GLY A 94 5.91 -18.33 -15.78
N GLU A 95 6.99 -18.62 -15.05
CA GLU A 95 7.25 -18.04 -13.72
C GLU A 95 7.47 -16.53 -13.71
N ASP A 96 8.14 -15.97 -14.73
CA ASP A 96 8.39 -14.53 -14.80
C ASP A 96 7.09 -13.73 -14.98
N ILE A 97 6.17 -14.25 -15.80
CA ILE A 97 4.85 -13.63 -16.02
C ILE A 97 3.99 -13.78 -14.75
N ARG A 98 4.08 -14.91 -14.05
CA ARG A 98 3.43 -15.11 -12.75
C ARG A 98 3.90 -14.07 -11.73
N LYS A 99 5.21 -13.88 -11.56
CA LYS A 99 5.77 -12.88 -10.63
C LYS A 99 5.35 -11.46 -10.99
N ALA A 100 5.36 -11.11 -12.29
CA ALA A 100 4.93 -9.80 -12.74
C ALA A 100 3.43 -9.56 -12.48
N ALA A 101 2.59 -10.57 -12.71
CA ALA A 101 1.16 -10.50 -12.42
C ALA A 101 0.88 -10.42 -10.92
N GLU A 102 1.60 -11.18 -10.10
CA GLU A 102 1.49 -11.16 -8.64
C GLU A 102 1.86 -9.80 -8.06
N LYS A 103 2.96 -9.20 -8.55
CA LYS A 103 3.35 -7.83 -8.19
C LYS A 103 2.28 -6.81 -8.58
N LYS A 104 1.73 -6.91 -9.80
CA LYS A 104 0.61 -6.04 -10.23
C LYS A 104 -0.65 -6.26 -9.39
N PHE A 105 -0.97 -7.50 -9.07
CA PHE A 105 -2.13 -7.86 -8.27
C PHE A 105 -2.04 -7.29 -6.86
N GLN A 106 -0.86 -7.37 -6.24
CA GLN A 106 -0.57 -6.71 -4.96
C GLN A 106 -0.74 -5.19 -5.05
N GLN A 107 -0.22 -4.54 -6.10
CA GLN A 107 -0.41 -3.09 -6.31
C GLN A 107 -1.89 -2.72 -6.38
N ILE A 108 -2.69 -3.47 -7.14
CA ILE A 108 -4.13 -3.26 -7.28
C ILE A 108 -4.85 -3.42 -5.93
N ASN A 109 -4.47 -4.43 -5.14
CA ASN A 109 -5.10 -4.68 -3.85
C ASN A 109 -4.76 -3.59 -2.82
N ASN A 110 -3.51 -3.14 -2.78
CA ASN A 110 -3.05 -2.06 -1.91
C ASN A 110 -3.73 -0.72 -2.26
N ALA A 111 -3.82 -0.39 -3.56
CA ALA A 111 -4.55 0.79 -4.02
C ALA A 111 -6.02 0.77 -3.57
N LYS A 112 -6.67 -0.40 -3.63
CA LYS A 112 -8.05 -0.58 -3.18
C LYS A 112 -8.16 -0.37 -1.66
N GLU A 113 -7.28 -0.95 -0.87
CA GLU A 113 -7.26 -0.79 0.59
C GLU A 113 -7.14 0.67 1.01
N ARG A 114 -6.25 1.42 0.36
CA ARG A 114 -6.04 2.85 0.61
C ARG A 114 -7.27 3.69 0.30
N ILE A 115 -7.87 3.47 -0.86
CA ILE A 115 -9.11 4.18 -1.23
C ILE A 115 -10.24 3.82 -0.25
N TYR A 116 -10.32 2.58 0.20
CA TYR A 116 -11.35 2.13 1.14
C TYR A 116 -11.16 2.75 2.53
N GLN A 117 -9.92 2.79 3.05
CA GLN A 117 -9.62 3.46 4.31
C GLN A 117 -9.93 4.96 4.22
N ALA A 118 -9.50 5.63 3.15
CA ALA A 118 -9.75 7.06 2.96
C ALA A 118 -11.24 7.41 2.82
N ARG A 119 -12.04 6.52 2.21
CA ARG A 119 -13.49 6.72 2.02
C ARG A 119 -14.36 6.06 3.09
N GLY A 120 -13.77 5.38 4.07
CA GLY A 120 -14.50 4.66 5.11
C GLY A 120 -15.37 3.50 4.60
N ILE A 121 -15.00 2.90 3.47
CA ILE A 121 -15.74 1.81 2.84
C ILE A 121 -15.37 0.50 3.56
N LYS A 122 -16.30 -0.09 4.32
CA LYS A 122 -16.18 -1.44 4.89
C LYS A 122 -16.64 -2.52 3.89
#